data_AF-A0A931TT83-F1
#
_entry.id   AF-A0A931TT83-F1
#
_cell.length_a   1.000
_cell.length_b   1.000
_cell.length_c   1.000
_cell.angle_alpha   90.00
_cell.angle_beta   90.00
_cell.angle_gamma   90.00
#
_symmetry.space_group_name_H-M   'P 1'
#
loop_
_entity.id
_entity.type
_entity.pdbx_description
1 polymer ?
#
loop_
_entity_poly.entity_id
_entity_poly.type
_entity_poly.pdbx_seq_one_letter_code
_entity_poly.pdbx_strand_id
1 'polypeptide(L)'
;MKRKFIIFLFTYFHVIFFYAQKNDTLIARYQELDDVYTSKSYWNQYNYWLKKCRKVYPLAVYAAEKLHEIDKAMSEVESKRKKKKVGKEANKELRSEFTYVVRDLYTSEGRLLMQLIHRETGMTVAEIITKYRGRFKADIQDNLGKIWDQDLDIKHDPKKDWILENVIKDIKKNKIKDFDYQHKIVTKEEYKESMKQYRLDCKEAKKAMKEKRKASR
;
A
#
# COMPACT_ATOMS: atom_id res chain seq x y z
N MET A 1 -9.36 -32.72 -62.72
CA MET A 1 -9.26 -31.35 -62.16
C MET A 1 -9.14 -31.30 -60.64
N LYS A 2 -9.78 -32.19 -59.87
CA LYS A 2 -9.79 -32.15 -58.38
C LYS A 2 -8.42 -32.33 -57.69
N ARG A 3 -7.50 -33.11 -58.26
CA ARG A 3 -6.14 -33.34 -57.68
C ARG A 3 -5.25 -32.09 -57.65
N LYS A 4 -5.29 -31.26 -58.70
CA LYS A 4 -4.51 -30.00 -58.75
C LYS A 4 -5.04 -28.97 -57.75
N PHE A 5 -6.34 -28.99 -57.48
CA PHE A 5 -6.98 -28.10 -56.50
C PHE A 5 -6.61 -28.46 -55.05
N ILE A 6 -6.51 -29.76 -54.73
CA ILE A 6 -6.08 -30.23 -53.40
C ILE A 6 -4.62 -29.84 -53.13
N ILE A 7 -3.74 -29.94 -54.14
CA ILE A 7 -2.33 -29.52 -54.01
C ILE A 7 -2.24 -28.02 -53.73
N PHE A 8 -3.02 -27.20 -54.44
CA PHE A 8 -3.07 -25.75 -54.20
C PHE A 8 -3.59 -25.38 -52.80
N LEU A 9 -4.61 -26.09 -52.31
CA LEU A 9 -5.14 -25.90 -50.96
C LEU A 9 -4.11 -26.27 -49.88
N PHE A 10 -3.36 -27.35 -50.11
CA PHE A 10 -2.33 -27.82 -49.19
C PHE A 10 -1.14 -26.86 -49.12
N THR A 11 -0.72 -26.30 -50.27
CA THR A 11 0.32 -25.27 -50.33
C THR A 11 -0.14 -23.97 -49.69
N TYR A 12 -1.38 -23.57 -49.91
CA TYR A 12 -1.96 -22.37 -49.31
C TYR A 12 -2.07 -22.50 -47.78
N PHE A 13 -2.48 -23.68 -47.30
CA PHE A 13 -2.53 -23.99 -45.88
C PHE A 13 -1.13 -24.01 -45.23
N HIS A 14 -0.11 -24.54 -45.91
CA HIS A 14 1.28 -24.51 -45.42
C HIS A 14 1.84 -23.08 -45.35
N VAL A 15 1.52 -22.23 -46.32
CA VAL A 15 1.92 -20.82 -46.30
C VAL A 15 1.25 -20.10 -45.12
N ILE A 16 -0.04 -20.31 -44.88
CA ILE A 16 -0.75 -19.73 -43.73
C ILE A 16 -0.20 -20.26 -42.40
N PHE A 17 0.05 -21.57 -42.29
CA PHE A 17 0.62 -22.17 -41.08
C PHE A 17 2.02 -21.63 -40.78
N PHE A 18 2.85 -21.42 -41.81
CA PHE A 18 4.16 -20.80 -41.69
C PHE A 18 4.07 -19.32 -41.28
N TYR A 19 3.09 -18.57 -41.81
CA TYR A 19 2.81 -17.20 -41.37
C TYR A 19 2.22 -17.14 -39.95
N ALA A 20 1.44 -18.13 -39.54
CA ALA A 20 0.91 -18.26 -38.17
C ALA A 20 2.03 -18.57 -37.17
N GLN A 21 2.95 -19.49 -37.51
CA GLN A 21 4.13 -19.80 -36.68
C GLN A 21 5.06 -18.60 -36.50
N LYS A 22 5.12 -17.67 -37.46
CA LYS A 22 5.92 -16.44 -37.36
C LYS A 22 5.32 -15.42 -36.37
N ASN A 23 4.02 -15.53 -36.08
CA ASN A 23 3.32 -14.71 -35.09
C ASN A 23 3.09 -15.47 -33.76
N ASP A 24 3.21 -16.80 -33.78
CA ASP A 24 3.09 -17.71 -32.62
C ASP A 24 4.45 -18.15 -32.05
N THR A 25 5.55 -17.50 -32.43
CA THR A 25 6.55 -17.21 -31.40
C THR A 25 5.87 -16.28 -30.41
N LEU A 26 5.21 -16.89 -29.43
CA LEU A 26 5.17 -16.39 -28.07
C LEU A 26 6.54 -15.80 -27.82
N ILE A 27 6.64 -14.47 -27.98
CA ILE A 27 7.72 -13.69 -27.44
C ILE A 27 7.52 -13.90 -25.94
N ALA A 28 8.07 -14.99 -25.43
CA ALA A 28 8.53 -15.09 -24.07
C ALA A 28 9.41 -13.85 -23.95
N ARG A 29 8.79 -12.78 -23.44
CA ARG A 29 9.44 -11.54 -23.10
C ARG A 29 10.30 -11.93 -21.90
N TYR A 30 11.38 -12.65 -22.16
CA TYR A 30 12.55 -12.66 -21.32
C TYR A 30 12.97 -11.20 -21.35
N GLN A 31 12.47 -10.47 -20.37
CA GLN A 31 13.19 -9.31 -19.90
C GLN A 31 14.52 -9.90 -19.44
N GLU A 32 15.54 -9.82 -20.29
CA GLU A 32 16.91 -9.82 -19.81
C GLU A 32 16.94 -8.65 -18.82
N LEU A 33 16.81 -8.99 -17.54
CA LEU A 33 17.21 -8.08 -16.50
C LEU A 33 18.72 -8.04 -16.66
N ASP A 34 19.24 -6.91 -17.15
CA ASP A 34 20.64 -6.59 -16.90
C ASP A 34 20.88 -6.88 -15.41
N ASP A 35 21.91 -7.64 -15.10
CA ASP A 35 22.34 -7.83 -13.72
C ASP A 35 22.74 -6.46 -13.18
N VAL A 36 21.77 -5.69 -12.70
CA VAL A 36 22.01 -4.44 -12.02
C VAL A 36 22.72 -4.84 -10.76
N TYR A 37 24.04 -4.66 -10.73
CA TYR A 37 24.88 -4.91 -9.57
C TYR A 37 24.51 -3.89 -8.48
N THR A 38 23.37 -4.12 -7.82
CA THR A 38 22.92 -3.24 -6.76
C THR A 38 23.84 -3.47 -5.57
N SER A 39 24.46 -2.41 -5.06
CA SER A 39 25.32 -2.52 -3.88
C SER A 39 24.57 -3.18 -2.71
N LYS A 40 25.29 -3.81 -1.76
CA LYS A 40 24.70 -4.36 -0.51
C LYS A 40 23.76 -3.37 0.21
N SER A 41 23.99 -2.06 0.01
CA SER A 41 23.12 -0.97 0.49
C SER A 41 21.69 -1.04 -0.07
N TYR A 42 21.50 -1.42 -1.35
CA TYR A 42 20.18 -1.53 -1.97
C TYR A 42 19.32 -2.60 -1.32
N TRP A 43 19.81 -3.83 -1.21
CA TRP A 43 19.04 -4.94 -0.64
C TRP A 43 18.65 -4.68 0.82
N ASN A 44 19.51 -3.99 1.57
CA ASN A 44 19.17 -3.53 2.92
C ASN A 44 17.99 -2.56 2.91
N GLN A 45 18.01 -1.56 2.02
CA GLN A 45 16.91 -0.60 1.86
C GLN A 45 15.64 -1.28 1.34
N TYR A 46 15.76 -2.16 0.36
CA TYR A 46 14.66 -2.94 -0.20
C TYR A 46 14.00 -3.79 0.88
N ASN A 47 14.77 -4.56 1.65
CA ASN A 47 14.24 -5.39 2.73
C ASN A 47 13.62 -4.56 3.86
N TYR A 48 14.21 -3.40 4.16
CA TYR A 48 13.65 -2.43 5.10
C TYR A 48 12.26 -1.94 4.66
N TRP A 49 12.12 -1.53 3.39
CA TRP A 49 10.86 -1.09 2.83
C TRP A 49 9.86 -2.24 2.72
N LEU A 50 10.28 -3.41 2.24
CA LEU A 50 9.45 -4.61 2.17
C LEU A 50 8.87 -4.99 3.53
N LYS A 51 9.68 -4.97 4.59
CA LYS A 51 9.22 -5.24 5.96
C LYS A 51 8.11 -4.28 6.38
N LYS A 52 8.25 -2.99 6.09
CA LYS A 52 7.23 -1.98 6.40
C LYS A 52 6.00 -2.13 5.51
N CYS A 53 6.18 -2.37 4.21
CA CYS A 53 5.09 -2.59 3.25
C CYS A 53 4.21 -3.76 3.66
N ARG A 54 4.77 -4.86 4.20
CA ARG A 54 3.96 -5.98 4.71
C ARG A 54 2.93 -5.57 5.77
N LYS A 55 3.24 -4.58 6.61
CA LYS A 55 2.31 -4.05 7.63
C LYS A 55 1.42 -2.94 7.07
N VAL A 56 1.98 -2.04 6.27
CA VAL A 56 1.37 -0.74 5.93
C VAL A 56 0.64 -0.75 4.60
N TYR A 57 1.13 -1.50 3.61
CA TYR A 57 0.54 -1.49 2.26
C TYR A 57 -0.89 -2.03 2.22
N PRO A 58 -1.25 -3.12 2.94
CA PRO A 58 -2.65 -3.57 3.03
C PRO A 58 -3.60 -2.48 3.53
N LEU A 59 -3.17 -1.69 4.51
CA LEU A 59 -3.94 -0.57 5.05
C LEU A 59 -4.14 0.54 4.03
N ALA A 60 -3.12 0.84 3.22
CA ALA A 60 -3.20 1.87 2.18
C ALA A 60 -4.18 1.45 1.06
N VAL A 61 -4.13 0.18 0.64
CA VAL A 61 -5.05 -0.38 -0.36
C VAL A 61 -6.49 -0.34 0.16
N TYR A 62 -6.72 -0.79 1.39
CA TYR A 62 -8.05 -0.74 2.01
C TYR A 62 -8.58 0.69 2.17
N ALA A 63 -7.72 1.63 2.58
CA ALA A 63 -8.09 3.04 2.63
C ALA A 63 -8.48 3.59 1.25
N ALA A 64 -7.75 3.25 0.19
CA ALA A 64 -8.06 3.66 -1.18
C ALA A 64 -9.40 3.08 -1.66
N GLU A 65 -9.67 1.81 -1.37
CA GLU A 65 -10.94 1.14 -1.66
C GLU A 65 -12.12 1.85 -0.96
N LYS A 66 -11.99 2.13 0.33
CA LYS A 66 -13.02 2.87 1.08
C LYS A 66 -13.27 4.26 0.53
N LEU A 67 -12.23 4.98 0.12
CA LEU A 67 -12.40 6.29 -0.50
C LEU A 67 -13.17 6.20 -1.82
N HIS A 68 -12.91 5.17 -2.60
CA HIS A 68 -13.66 4.89 -3.83
C HIS A 68 -15.14 4.55 -3.55
N GLU A 69 -15.43 3.75 -2.52
CA GLU A 69 -16.81 3.47 -2.08
C GLU A 69 -17.56 4.76 -1.70
N ILE A 70 -16.90 5.67 -0.97
CA ILE A 70 -17.49 6.95 -0.56
C ILE A 70 -17.73 7.84 -1.78
N ASP A 71 -16.78 7.90 -2.71
CA ASP A 71 -16.93 8.68 -3.95
C ASP A 71 -18.09 8.14 -4.80
N LYS A 72 -18.25 6.81 -4.89
CA LYS A 72 -19.40 6.18 -5.55
C LYS A 72 -20.71 6.53 -4.86
N ALA A 73 -20.82 6.38 -3.55
CA ALA A 73 -22.02 6.72 -2.79
C ALA A 73 -22.38 8.22 -2.91
N MET A 74 -21.38 9.11 -2.99
CA MET A 74 -21.62 10.53 -3.23
C MET A 74 -22.04 10.84 -4.68
N SER A 75 -21.67 10.01 -5.65
CA SER A 75 -22.07 10.18 -7.05
C SER A 75 -23.55 9.88 -7.28
N GLU A 76 -24.11 8.92 -6.55
CA GLU A 76 -25.51 8.48 -6.63
C GLU A 76 -26.52 9.47 -6.03
N VAL A 77 -26.03 10.47 -5.29
CA VAL A 77 -26.88 11.41 -4.55
C VAL A 77 -26.86 12.78 -5.21
N GLU A 78 -27.96 13.28 -5.78
CA GLU A 78 -27.93 14.58 -6.46
C GLU A 78 -27.79 15.79 -5.50
N SER A 79 -28.44 15.72 -4.34
CA SER A 79 -28.48 16.86 -3.40
C SER A 79 -27.16 17.09 -2.69
N LYS A 80 -26.59 18.31 -2.84
CA LYS A 80 -25.37 18.75 -2.13
C LYS A 80 -25.43 18.54 -0.61
N ARG A 81 -26.61 18.73 0.00
CA ARG A 81 -26.80 18.53 1.44
C ARG A 81 -26.69 17.06 1.83
N LYS A 82 -27.27 16.16 1.03
CA LYS A 82 -27.19 14.72 1.25
C LYS A 82 -25.77 14.19 1.00
N LYS A 83 -25.07 14.64 -0.06
CA LYS A 83 -23.64 14.32 -0.30
C LYS A 83 -22.77 14.66 0.92
N LYS A 84 -22.96 15.86 1.50
CA LYS A 84 -22.24 16.27 2.71
C LYS A 84 -22.54 15.39 3.93
N LYS A 85 -23.78 14.90 4.06
CA LYS A 85 -24.16 13.98 5.13
C LYS A 85 -23.43 12.64 4.98
N VAL A 86 -23.44 12.07 3.77
CA VAL A 86 -22.74 10.82 3.44
C VAL A 86 -21.24 10.94 3.73
N GLY A 87 -20.58 11.98 3.23
CA GLY A 87 -19.14 12.18 3.49
C GLY A 87 -18.81 12.34 4.97
N LYS A 88 -19.69 12.99 5.76
CA LYS A 88 -19.50 13.14 7.21
C LYS A 88 -19.62 11.81 7.95
N GLU A 89 -20.61 10.99 7.59
CA GLU A 89 -20.86 9.69 8.21
C GLU A 89 -19.70 8.73 7.89
N ALA A 90 -19.31 8.63 6.63
CA ALA A 90 -18.20 7.79 6.22
C ALA A 90 -16.86 8.23 6.82
N ASN A 91 -16.59 9.55 6.90
CA ASN A 91 -15.39 10.05 7.58
C ASN A 91 -15.41 9.73 9.09
N LYS A 92 -16.57 9.67 9.74
CA LYS A 92 -16.68 9.28 11.15
C LYS A 92 -16.35 7.80 11.33
N GLU A 93 -16.89 6.94 10.47
CA GLU A 93 -16.65 5.50 10.45
C GLU A 93 -15.18 5.16 10.18
N LEU A 94 -14.62 5.71 9.10
CA LEU A 94 -13.20 5.58 8.78
C LEU A 94 -12.32 6.04 9.94
N ARG A 95 -12.65 7.17 10.56
CA ARG A 95 -11.89 7.65 11.72
C ARG A 95 -11.94 6.63 12.84
N SER A 96 -13.10 6.08 13.20
CA SER A 96 -13.18 5.09 14.28
C SER A 96 -12.37 3.84 14.01
N GLU A 97 -12.42 3.32 12.78
CA GLU A 97 -11.69 2.11 12.37
C GLU A 97 -10.18 2.33 12.40
N PHE A 98 -9.70 3.42 11.79
CA PHE A 98 -8.27 3.64 11.61
C PHE A 98 -7.58 4.30 12.80
N THR A 99 -8.30 4.94 13.74
CA THR A 99 -7.66 5.70 14.84
C THR A 99 -6.67 4.85 15.63
N TYR A 100 -7.03 3.63 16.02
CA TYR A 100 -6.17 2.79 16.86
C TYR A 100 -5.09 2.08 16.04
N VAL A 101 -5.41 1.68 14.81
CA VAL A 101 -4.42 1.16 13.86
C VAL A 101 -3.29 2.18 13.67
N VAL A 102 -3.65 3.43 13.39
CA VAL A 102 -2.71 4.54 13.23
C VAL A 102 -1.85 4.78 14.47
N ARG A 103 -2.44 4.69 15.66
CA ARG A 103 -1.73 4.88 16.93
C ARG A 103 -0.78 3.73 17.26
N ASP A 104 -1.04 2.53 16.72
CA ASP A 104 -0.18 1.37 16.84
C ASP A 104 1.00 1.38 15.85
N LEU A 105 0.95 2.24 14.82
CA LEU A 105 2.05 2.40 13.87
C LEU A 105 3.20 3.22 14.47
N TYR A 106 4.44 2.83 14.14
CA TYR A 106 5.59 3.70 14.35
C TYR A 106 5.48 4.96 13.48
N THR A 107 6.07 6.08 13.91
CA THR A 107 6.04 7.35 13.14
C THR A 107 6.51 7.17 11.69
N SER A 108 7.56 6.38 11.45
CA SER A 108 8.06 6.09 10.10
C SER A 108 7.13 5.18 9.29
N GLU A 109 6.31 4.35 9.93
CA GLU A 109 5.25 3.57 9.27
C GLU A 109 4.05 4.45 8.93
N GLY A 110 3.66 5.38 9.82
CA GLY A 110 2.63 6.37 9.54
C GLY A 110 2.98 7.28 8.35
N ARG A 111 4.24 7.75 8.27
CA ARG A 111 4.74 8.47 7.09
C ARG A 111 4.63 7.67 5.80
N LEU A 112 5.03 6.40 5.84
CA LEU A 112 4.88 5.49 4.71
C LEU A 112 3.40 5.28 4.34
N LEU A 113 2.50 5.15 5.31
CA LEU A 113 1.06 5.01 5.06
C LEU A 113 0.52 6.20 4.28
N MET A 114 0.89 7.42 4.69
CA MET A 114 0.49 8.65 4.00
C MET A 114 1.01 8.70 2.57
N GLN A 115 2.29 8.34 2.34
CA GLN A 115 2.86 8.23 0.99
C GLN A 115 2.09 7.23 0.13
N LEU A 116 1.80 6.04 0.66
CA LEU A 116 1.11 4.97 -0.06
C LEU A 116 -0.35 5.34 -0.38
N ILE A 117 -1.05 6.01 0.54
CA ILE A 117 -2.40 6.55 0.28
C ILE A 117 -2.35 7.56 -0.86
N HIS A 118 -1.40 8.51 -0.82
CA HIS A 118 -1.22 9.47 -1.92
C HIS A 118 -0.89 8.76 -3.24
N ARG A 119 -0.09 7.70 -3.19
CA ARG A 119 0.26 6.91 -4.38
C ARG A 119 -0.95 6.20 -4.99
N GLU A 120 -1.82 5.59 -4.19
CA GLU A 120 -2.98 4.85 -4.71
C GLU A 120 -4.17 5.77 -5.07
N THR A 121 -4.31 6.93 -4.41
CA THR A 121 -5.48 7.82 -4.58
C THR A 121 -5.18 9.14 -5.27
N GLY A 122 -3.91 9.54 -5.37
CA GLY A 122 -3.48 10.84 -5.87
C GLY A 122 -3.76 12.02 -4.93
N MET A 123 -4.32 11.79 -3.75
CA MET A 123 -4.65 12.84 -2.77
C MET A 123 -3.87 12.65 -1.48
N THR A 124 -3.43 13.75 -0.86
CA THR A 124 -2.82 13.67 0.48
C THR A 124 -3.88 13.42 1.55
N VAL A 125 -3.47 12.94 2.72
CA VAL A 125 -4.41 12.71 3.83
C VAL A 125 -5.07 14.02 4.27
N ALA A 126 -4.35 15.14 4.20
CA ALA A 126 -4.93 16.47 4.42
C ALA A 126 -6.03 16.82 3.40
N GLU A 127 -5.81 16.54 2.12
CA GLU A 127 -6.79 16.76 1.04
C GLU A 127 -8.02 15.85 1.20
N ILE A 128 -7.81 14.57 1.53
CA ILE A 128 -8.89 13.60 1.81
C ILE A 128 -9.75 14.12 2.97
N ILE A 129 -9.15 14.46 4.11
CA ILE A 129 -9.89 15.01 5.26
C ILE A 129 -10.69 16.23 4.82
N THR A 130 -10.10 17.14 4.05
CA THR A 130 -10.77 18.37 3.60
C THR A 130 -11.94 18.08 2.65
N LYS A 131 -11.78 17.13 1.71
CA LYS A 131 -12.79 16.73 0.73
C LYS A 131 -14.05 16.16 1.40
N TYR A 132 -13.89 15.24 2.36
CA TYR A 132 -15.03 14.55 2.96
C TYR A 132 -15.62 15.26 4.19
N ARG A 133 -14.88 16.19 4.82
CA ARG A 133 -15.27 16.79 6.10
C ARG A 133 -16.03 18.12 5.99
N GLY A 134 -16.03 18.76 4.83
CA GLY A 134 -16.72 20.04 4.62
C GLY A 134 -16.21 21.17 5.54
N ARG A 135 -17.01 22.24 5.71
CA ARG A 135 -16.60 23.53 6.31
C ARG A 135 -16.43 23.56 7.86
N PHE A 136 -16.23 22.43 8.55
CA PHE A 136 -16.02 22.40 10.01
C PHE A 136 -14.58 21.96 10.36
N LYS A 137 -13.85 22.84 11.07
CA LYS A 137 -12.38 22.87 11.24
C LYS A 137 -11.87 22.06 12.46
N ALA A 138 -10.57 21.73 12.42
CA ALA A 138 -9.60 21.44 13.50
C ALA A 138 -9.44 20.01 14.10
N ASP A 139 -10.47 19.34 14.63
CA ASP A 139 -10.19 18.23 15.59
C ASP A 139 -9.54 16.94 15.04
N ILE A 140 -9.40 16.74 13.72
CA ILE A 140 -8.70 15.54 13.18
C ILE A 140 -7.27 15.88 12.86
N GLN A 141 -7.04 17.03 12.19
CA GLN A 141 -5.71 17.54 11.89
C GLN A 141 -4.91 17.71 13.17
N ASP A 142 -5.54 18.21 14.23
CA ASP A 142 -4.87 18.43 15.52
C ASP A 142 -4.57 17.12 16.26
N ASN A 143 -5.40 16.09 16.12
CA ASN A 143 -5.19 14.81 16.81
C ASN A 143 -4.26 13.86 16.04
N LEU A 144 -4.39 13.75 14.72
CA LEU A 144 -3.50 12.95 13.86
C LEU A 144 -2.15 13.64 13.64
N GLY A 145 -2.14 14.96 13.45
CA GLY A 145 -0.91 15.74 13.30
C GLY A 145 -0.02 15.69 14.54
N LYS A 146 -0.59 15.63 15.74
CA LYS A 146 0.18 15.39 16.98
C LYS A 146 0.80 13.99 17.04
N ILE A 147 0.23 12.98 16.36
CA ILE A 147 0.71 11.60 16.38
C ILE A 147 1.88 11.38 15.40
N TRP A 148 1.89 12.08 14.26
CA TRP A 148 2.84 11.81 13.17
C TRP A 148 3.75 12.97 12.77
N ASP A 149 4.01 13.91 13.69
CA ASP A 149 4.98 15.00 13.49
C ASP A 149 4.49 16.08 12.51
N GLN A 150 3.20 16.44 12.62
CA GLN A 150 2.47 17.52 11.93
C GLN A 150 2.33 17.48 10.40
N ASP A 151 3.08 16.66 9.68
CA ASP A 151 2.97 16.57 8.21
C ASP A 151 1.93 15.54 7.77
N LEU A 152 0.68 15.99 7.59
CA LEU A 152 -0.39 15.22 6.93
C LEU A 152 -0.43 15.41 5.41
N ASP A 153 0.42 16.30 4.88
CA ASP A 153 0.51 16.66 3.46
C ASP A 153 1.68 15.98 2.75
N ILE A 154 1.97 14.73 3.15
CA ILE A 154 3.07 13.96 2.56
C ILE A 154 2.66 13.46 1.18
N LYS A 155 3.45 13.82 0.18
CA LYS A 155 3.32 13.34 -1.21
C LYS A 155 4.32 12.24 -1.49
N HIS A 156 3.90 11.30 -2.33
CA HIS A 156 4.77 10.25 -2.85
C HIS A 156 5.41 10.69 -4.17
N ASP A 157 6.72 10.51 -4.29
CA ASP A 157 7.49 10.80 -5.52
C ASP A 157 8.17 9.52 -6.01
N PRO A 158 7.73 8.94 -7.15
CA PRO A 158 8.32 7.72 -7.71
C PRO A 158 9.81 7.81 -8.03
N LYS A 159 10.35 9.01 -8.30
CA LYS A 159 11.78 9.20 -8.61
C LYS A 159 12.62 9.16 -7.34
N LYS A 160 12.16 9.86 -6.30
CA LYS A 160 12.85 9.89 -5.00
C LYS A 160 12.70 8.58 -4.23
N ASP A 161 11.50 8.02 -4.24
CA ASP A 161 11.13 6.80 -3.52
C ASP A 161 11.23 5.54 -4.42
N TRP A 162 12.18 5.51 -5.35
CA TRP A 162 12.26 4.47 -6.39
C TRP A 162 12.44 3.04 -5.84
N ILE A 163 13.14 2.85 -4.71
CA ILE A 163 13.29 1.54 -4.06
C ILE A 163 11.95 1.06 -3.52
N LEU A 164 11.19 1.96 -2.88
CA LEU A 164 9.84 1.67 -2.41
C LEU A 164 8.93 1.31 -3.58
N GLU A 165 9.04 2.02 -4.71
CA GLU A 165 8.28 1.68 -5.92
C GLU A 165 8.63 0.29 -6.46
N ASN A 166 9.89 -0.11 -6.43
CA ASN A 166 10.29 -1.45 -6.83
C ASN A 166 9.65 -2.51 -5.91
N VAL A 167 9.67 -2.29 -4.60
CA VAL A 167 9.00 -3.17 -3.63
C VAL A 167 7.51 -3.30 -3.97
N ILE A 168 6.80 -2.19 -4.20
CA ILE A 168 5.36 -2.22 -4.50
C ILE A 168 5.09 -2.89 -5.85
N LYS A 169 5.91 -2.65 -6.87
CA LYS A 169 5.80 -3.35 -8.17
C LYS A 169 5.98 -4.84 -8.02
N ASP A 170 6.94 -5.28 -7.20
CA ASP A 170 7.19 -6.69 -6.95
C ASP A 170 6.07 -7.35 -6.14
N ILE A 171 5.46 -6.61 -5.20
CA ILE A 171 4.22 -7.01 -4.51
C ILE A 171 3.08 -7.18 -5.52
N LYS A 172 2.78 -6.15 -6.34
CA LYS A 172 1.69 -6.20 -7.35
C LYS A 172 1.90 -7.29 -8.41
N LYS A 173 3.14 -7.65 -8.73
CA LYS A 173 3.49 -8.73 -9.67
C LYS A 173 3.45 -10.13 -9.03
N ASN A 174 3.04 -10.25 -7.77
CA ASN A 174 3.04 -11.50 -7.00
C ASN A 174 4.43 -12.19 -6.96
N LYS A 175 5.53 -11.43 -7.03
CA LYS A 175 6.87 -12.00 -6.85
C LYS A 175 7.13 -12.41 -5.40
N ILE A 176 6.45 -11.74 -4.46
CA ILE A 176 6.49 -12.06 -3.04
C ILE A 176 5.30 -12.99 -2.74
N LYS A 177 5.57 -14.29 -2.71
CA LYS A 177 4.52 -15.32 -2.56
C LYS A 177 3.72 -15.21 -1.27
N ASP A 178 4.36 -14.78 -0.19
CA ASP A 178 3.75 -14.72 1.15
C ASP A 178 3.30 -13.30 1.52
N PHE A 179 2.86 -12.50 0.53
CA PHE A 179 2.36 -11.17 0.80
C PHE A 179 0.87 -11.22 1.15
N ASP A 180 0.55 -10.88 2.39
CA ASP A 180 -0.83 -10.80 2.87
C ASP A 180 -1.40 -9.40 2.62
N TYR A 181 -2.52 -9.33 1.90
CA TYR A 181 -3.29 -8.10 1.66
C TYR A 181 -4.37 -7.87 2.73
N GLN A 182 -4.55 -8.80 3.66
CA GLN A 182 -5.44 -8.61 4.79
C GLN A 182 -4.83 -7.56 5.72
N HIS A 183 -5.63 -6.56 6.06
CA HIS A 183 -5.24 -5.54 7.02
C HIS A 183 -5.79 -5.91 8.40
N LYS A 184 -4.97 -5.78 9.44
CA LYS A 184 -5.42 -5.99 10.81
C LYS A 184 -6.07 -4.70 11.33
N ILE A 185 -7.38 -4.75 11.59
CA ILE A 185 -8.05 -3.73 12.37
C ILE A 185 -7.65 -3.92 13.84
N VAL A 186 -7.20 -2.84 14.48
CA VAL A 186 -6.79 -2.85 15.89
C VAL A 186 -7.90 -2.21 16.71
N THR A 187 -8.49 -2.96 17.63
CA THR A 187 -9.50 -2.41 18.55
C THR A 187 -8.84 -1.55 19.63
N LYS A 188 -9.64 -0.74 20.33
CA LYS A 188 -9.14 0.10 21.44
C LYS A 188 -8.58 -0.76 22.56
N GLU A 189 -9.20 -1.90 22.81
CA GLU A 189 -8.86 -2.89 23.81
C GLU A 189 -7.51 -3.53 23.47
N GLU A 190 -7.36 -4.03 22.24
CA GLU A 190 -6.11 -4.58 21.73
C GLU A 190 -4.95 -3.57 21.79
N TYR A 191 -5.21 -2.31 21.43
CA TYR A 191 -4.21 -1.25 21.55
C TYR A 191 -3.78 -1.00 23.01
N LYS A 192 -4.72 -1.04 23.96
CA LYS A 192 -4.37 -0.88 25.38
C LYS A 192 -3.53 -2.06 25.87
N GLU A 193 -3.83 -3.27 25.41
CA GLU A 193 -3.07 -4.47 25.73
C GLU A 193 -1.67 -4.41 25.14
N SER A 194 -1.52 -4.03 23.86
CA SER A 194 -0.21 -3.88 23.22
C SER A 194 0.66 -2.86 23.98
N MET A 195 0.07 -1.74 24.40
CA MET A 195 0.76 -0.72 25.21
C MET A 195 1.10 -1.20 26.62
N LYS A 196 0.26 -2.04 27.24
CA LYS A 196 0.56 -2.65 28.54
C LYS A 196 1.75 -3.59 28.41
N GLN A 197 1.76 -4.43 27.37
CA GLN A 197 2.85 -5.35 27.10
C GLN A 197 4.16 -4.61 26.85
N TYR A 198 4.16 -3.61 25.96
CA TYR A 198 5.33 -2.76 25.69
C TYR A 198 5.94 -2.15 26.97
N ARG A 199 5.09 -1.68 27.90
CA ARG A 199 5.54 -1.13 29.18
C ARG A 199 6.18 -2.18 30.08
N LEU A 200 5.70 -3.43 30.05
CA LEU A 200 6.29 -4.54 30.79
C LEU A 200 7.64 -4.92 30.19
N ASP A 201 7.71 -5.12 28.87
CA ASP A 201 8.95 -5.43 28.15
C ASP A 201 10.03 -4.36 28.41
N CYS A 202 9.65 -3.08 28.39
CA CYS A 202 10.55 -1.97 28.72
C CYS A 202 11.07 -2.05 30.16
N LYS A 203 10.25 -2.47 31.12
CA LYS A 203 10.66 -2.64 32.53
C LYS A 203 11.61 -3.82 32.66
N GLU A 204 11.32 -4.94 32.01
CA GLU A 204 12.15 -6.15 32.00
C GLU A 204 13.51 -5.88 31.34
N ALA A 205 13.54 -5.25 30.17
CA ALA A 205 14.76 -4.85 29.49
C ALA A 205 15.64 -3.95 30.37
N LYS A 206 15.04 -2.97 31.07
CA LYS A 206 15.77 -2.11 32.03
C LYS A 206 16.35 -2.89 33.20
N LYS A 207 15.64 -3.90 33.73
CA LYS A 207 16.15 -4.77 34.80
C LYS A 207 17.31 -5.62 34.29
N ALA A 208 17.14 -6.31 33.17
CA ALA A 208 18.18 -7.12 32.55
C ALA A 208 19.44 -6.31 32.22
N MET A 209 19.29 -5.07 31.72
CA MET A 209 20.43 -4.16 31.49
C MET A 209 21.16 -3.80 32.79
N LYS A 210 20.44 -3.59 33.90
CA LYS A 210 21.06 -3.33 35.21
C LYS A 210 21.81 -4.55 35.75
N GLU A 211 21.24 -5.74 35.59
CA GLU A 211 21.88 -7.00 36.00
C GLU A 211 23.15 -7.26 35.19
N LYS A 212 23.10 -7.12 33.86
CA LYS A 212 24.29 -7.21 32.99
C LYS A 212 25.39 -6.21 33.41
N ARG A 213 25.02 -4.97 33.72
CA ARG A 213 25.95 -3.93 34.22
C ARG A 213 26.54 -4.24 35.59
N LYS A 214 25.83 -4.97 36.44
CA LYS A 214 26.34 -5.44 37.75
C LYS A 214 27.25 -6.65 37.59
N ALA A 215 26.92 -7.58 36.69
CA ALA A 215 27.74 -8.76 36.41
C ALA A 215 29.05 -8.42 35.67
N SER A 216 29.10 -7.27 34.98
CA SER A 216 30.30 -6.77 34.31
C SER A 216 31.18 -5.86 35.18
N ARG A 217 30.88 -5.70 36.47
CA ARG A 217 31.64 -4.91 37.45
C ARG A 217 32.21 -5.83 38.51
#